data_AF-A0A561W2F5-F1
#
_entry.id   AF-A0A561W2F5-F1
#
_cell.length_a   1.000
_cell.length_b   1.000
_cell.length_c   1.000
_cell.angle_alpha   90.00
_cell.angle_beta   90.00
_cell.angle_gamma   90.00
#
_symmetry.space_group_name_H-M   'P 1'
#
loop_
_entity.id
_entity.type
_entity.pdbx_description
1 polymer ?
#
loop_
_entity_poly.entity_id
_entity_poly.type
_entity_poly.pdbx_seq_one_letter_code
_entity_poly.pdbx_strand_id
1 'polypeptide(L)'
;MTVLRGLREAVLLFVVIGALVAVAAMIWVAVDGGDYVGRPGIGLVVVGGLIGMTGDLTLSRISMLGARATFGAAPERETADGGRVLTGVGIFLFVGLPLIVVGVLLLS
;
A
#
# COMPACT_ATOMS: atom_id res chain seq x y z
N MET A 1 7.57 -2.64 -21.65
CA MET A 1 7.92 -1.39 -20.91
C MET A 1 6.97 -1.05 -19.76
N THR A 2 5.72 -1.52 -19.79
CA THR A 2 4.73 -1.32 -18.72
C THR A 2 5.11 -1.97 -17.39
N VAL A 3 5.65 -3.20 -17.40
CA VAL A 3 6.07 -3.91 -16.18
C VAL A 3 7.14 -3.16 -15.38
N LEU A 4 8.21 -2.69 -16.06
CA LEU A 4 9.25 -1.89 -15.39
C LEU A 4 8.69 -0.58 -14.82
N ARG A 5 7.72 0.03 -15.49
CA ARG A 5 7.07 1.25 -15.01
C ARG A 5 6.25 0.98 -13.74
N GLY A 6 5.47 -0.10 -13.70
CA GLY A 6 4.72 -0.51 -12.52
C GLY A 6 5.64 -0.86 -11.33
N LEU A 7 6.75 -1.57 -11.61
CA LEU A 7 7.74 -1.86 -10.57
C LEU A 7 8.39 -0.59 -10.03
N ARG A 8 8.75 0.36 -10.90
CA ARG A 8 9.30 1.66 -10.49
C ARG A 8 8.30 2.44 -9.62
N GLU A 9 7.02 2.47 -10.01
CA GLU A 9 5.96 3.11 -9.23
C GLU A 9 5.84 2.48 -7.83
N ALA A 10 5.83 1.15 -7.74
CA ALA A 10 5.78 0.44 -6.46
C ALA A 10 6.99 0.71 -5.57
N VAL A 11 8.21 0.66 -6.14
CA VAL A 11 9.45 0.93 -5.40
C VAL A 11 9.47 2.37 -4.89
N LEU A 12 9.08 3.35 -5.72
CA LEU A 12 9.00 4.75 -5.30
C LEU A 12 8.00 4.93 -4.16
N LEU A 13 6.82 4.31 -4.26
CA LEU A 13 5.79 4.40 -3.23
C LEU A 13 6.28 3.79 -1.92
N PHE A 14 6.91 2.61 -1.98
CA PHE A 14 7.52 1.95 -0.82
C PHE A 14 8.57 2.84 -0.14
N VAL A 15 9.49 3.42 -0.91
CA VAL A 15 10.55 4.28 -0.37
C VAL A 15 9.98 5.53 0.27
N VAL A 16 9.01 6.20 -0.38
CA VAL A 16 8.40 7.42 0.15
C VAL A 16 7.65 7.13 1.45
N ILE A 17 6.86 6.05 1.51
CA ILE A 17 6.15 5.66 2.72
C ILE A 17 7.11 5.29 3.83
N GLY A 18 8.14 4.49 3.53
CA GLY A 18 9.18 4.13 4.50
C GLY A 18 9.88 5.36 5.08
N ALA A 19 10.21 6.35 4.24
CA ALA A 19 10.80 7.61 4.68
C ALA A 19 9.87 8.41 5.59
N LEU A 20 8.58 8.50 5.25
CA LEU A 20 7.58 9.18 6.09
C LEU A 20 7.42 8.49 7.46
N VAL A 21 7.40 7.16 7.48
CA VAL A 21 7.33 6.38 8.73
C VAL A 21 8.58 6.59 9.57
N ALA A 22 9.77 6.63 8.96
CA ALA A 22 11.01 6.93 9.67
C ALA A 22 11.00 8.33 10.29
N VAL A 23 10.52 9.34 9.55
CA VAL A 23 10.37 10.71 10.08
C VAL A 23 9.36 10.74 11.23
N ALA A 24 8.22 10.07 11.10
CA ALA A 24 7.22 9.97 12.16
C ALA A 24 7.79 9.29 13.41
N ALA A 25 8.57 8.22 13.25
CA ALA A 25 9.26 7.55 14.35
C ALA A 25 10.30 8.46 15.02
N MET A 26 11.04 9.29 14.26
CA MET A 26 11.98 10.26 14.82
C MET A 26 11.26 11.31 15.66
N ILE A 27 10.12 11.82 15.17
CA ILE A 27 9.29 12.76 15.93
C ILE A 27 8.76 12.11 17.20
N TRP A 28 8.31 10.86 17.13
CA TRP A 28 7.85 10.12 18.31
C TRP A 28 8.97 10.01 19.35
N VAL A 29 10.19 9.62 18.96
CA VAL A 29 11.37 9.58 19.86
C VAL A 29 11.69 10.94 20.44
N ALA A 30 11.60 12.01 19.65
CA ALA A 30 11.86 13.37 20.14
C ALA A 30 10.85 13.81 21.22
N VAL A 31 9.60 13.35 21.14
CA VAL A 31 8.53 13.75 22.07
C VAL A 31 8.52 12.89 23.35
N ASP A 32 8.63 11.58 23.21
CA ASP A 32 8.41 10.62 24.31
C ASP A 32 9.71 9.99 24.84
N GLY A 33 10.86 10.35 24.26
CA GLY A 33 12.14 9.69 24.53
C GLY A 33 12.14 8.23 24.09
N GLY A 34 13.12 7.44 24.53
CA GLY A 34 13.19 6.00 24.28
C GLY A 34 13.94 5.56 23.02
N ASP A 35 13.87 4.26 22.72
CA ASP A 35 14.61 3.66 21.61
C ASP A 35 13.90 3.86 20.27
N TYR A 36 14.69 4.16 19.25
CA TYR A 36 14.22 4.37 17.89
C TYR A 36 13.91 3.06 17.19
N VAL A 37 14.62 1.96 17.47
CA VAL A 37 14.59 0.76 16.60
C VAL A 37 13.19 0.14 16.46
N GLY A 38 12.41 0.05 17.54
CA GLY A 38 11.08 -0.57 17.50
C GLY A 38 9.95 0.30 16.93
N ARG A 39 10.06 1.63 17.04
CA ARG A 39 9.00 2.58 16.63
C ARG A 39 8.69 2.61 15.13
N PRO A 40 9.67 2.62 14.20
CA PRO A 40 9.40 2.51 12.79
C PRO A 40 8.83 1.13 12.46
N GLY A 41 9.20 0.07 13.18
CA GLY A 41 8.60 -1.27 13.05
C GLY A 41 7.08 -1.23 13.24
N ILE A 42 6.63 -0.64 14.35
CA ILE A 42 5.19 -0.44 14.63
C ILE A 42 4.54 0.40 13.52
N GLY A 43 5.16 1.52 13.13
CA GLY A 43 4.64 2.40 12.09
C GLY A 43 4.48 1.72 10.74
N LEU A 44 5.45 0.90 10.34
CA LEU A 44 5.42 0.16 9.07
C LEU A 44 4.32 -0.90 9.05
N VAL A 45 4.11 -1.62 10.16
CA VAL A 45 3.02 -2.60 10.28
C VAL A 45 1.66 -1.91 10.21
N VAL A 46 1.47 -0.82 10.97
CA VAL A 46 0.21 -0.07 10.99
C VAL A 46 -0.11 0.52 9.62
N VAL A 47 0.84 1.23 9.01
CA VAL A 47 0.64 1.86 7.70
C VAL A 47 0.45 0.81 6.61
N GLY A 48 1.26 -0.27 6.60
CA GLY A 48 1.09 -1.37 5.66
C GLY A 48 -0.27 -2.07 5.78
N GLY A 49 -0.78 -2.24 7.01
CA GLY A 49 -2.11 -2.75 7.28
C GLY A 49 -3.23 -1.84 6.78
N LEU A 50 -3.12 -0.53 7.04
CA LEU A 50 -4.09 0.48 6.56
C LEU A 50 -4.11 0.55 5.02
N ILE A 51 -2.96 0.44 4.37
CA ILE A 51 -2.87 0.35 2.89
C ILE A 51 -3.58 -0.91 2.39
N GLY A 52 -3.44 -2.04 3.09
CA GLY A 52 -4.17 -3.26 2.77
C GLY A 52 -5.68 -3.12 2.91
N MET A 53 -6.16 -2.51 4.00
CA MET A 53 -7.59 -2.29 4.24
C MET A 53 -8.20 -1.32 3.22
N THR A 54 -7.49 -0.25 2.86
CA THR A 54 -7.98 0.74 1.88
C THR A 54 -7.90 0.23 0.43
N GLY A 55 -7.06 -0.77 0.16
CA GLY A 55 -7.04 -1.50 -1.11
C GLY A 55 -8.27 -2.38 -1.39
N ASP A 56 -9.11 -2.65 -0.39
CA ASP A 56 -10.32 -3.49 -0.51
C ASP A 56 -11.45 -2.84 -1.34
N LEU A 57 -11.40 -1.52 -1.56
CA LEU A 57 -12.31 -0.83 -2.50
C LEU A 57 -12.18 -1.32 -3.96
N THR A 58 -11.12 -2.08 -4.28
CA THR A 58 -10.95 -2.78 -5.56
C THR A 58 -11.55 -4.19 -5.56
N LEU A 59 -11.50 -4.93 -4.44
CA LEU A 59 -12.09 -6.27 -4.29
C LEU A 59 -13.63 -6.22 -4.23
N SER A 60 -14.18 -5.22 -3.53
CA SER A 60 -15.62 -4.92 -3.53
C SER A 60 -16.18 -4.64 -4.94
N ARG A 61 -15.35 -4.15 -5.87
CA ARG A 61 -15.74 -3.93 -7.27
C ARG A 61 -15.75 -5.21 -8.10
N ILE A 62 -14.85 -6.16 -7.79
CA ILE A 62 -14.82 -7.47 -8.46
C ILE A 62 -16.08 -8.28 -8.12
N SER A 63 -16.57 -8.22 -6.89
CA SER A 63 -17.83 -8.87 -6.52
C SER A 63 -19.07 -8.21 -7.17
N MET A 64 -19.01 -6.91 -7.49
CA MET A 64 -20.04 -6.20 -8.25
C MET A 64 -20.04 -6.51 -9.77
N LEU A 65 -19.00 -7.13 -10.33
CA LEU A 65 -18.96 -7.49 -11.74
C LEU A 65 -20.06 -8.50 -12.11
N GLY A 66 -20.37 -9.45 -11.22
CA GLY A 66 -21.45 -10.42 -11.43
C GLY A 66 -22.82 -9.76 -11.50
N ALA A 67 -23.12 -8.85 -10.57
CA ALA A 67 -24.36 -8.08 -10.57
C ALA A 67 -24.49 -7.23 -11.85
N ARG A 68 -23.42 -6.54 -12.28
CA ARG A 68 -23.43 -5.71 -13.49
C ARG A 68 -23.59 -6.50 -14.78
N ALA A 69 -22.93 -7.65 -14.91
CA ALA A 69 -23.07 -8.53 -16.07
C ALA A 69 -24.51 -9.05 -16.22
N THR A 70 -25.18 -9.30 -15.10
CA THR A 70 -26.59 -9.74 -15.07
C THR A 70 -27.55 -8.64 -15.52
N PHE A 71 -27.22 -7.36 -15.28
CA PHE A 71 -28.02 -6.20 -15.68
C PHE A 71 -27.58 -5.54 -17.00
N GLY A 72 -26.67 -6.16 -17.76
CA GLY A 72 -26.21 -5.64 -19.06
C GLY A 72 -25.43 -4.31 -18.97
N ALA A 73 -24.99 -3.92 -17.77
CA ALA A 73 -24.17 -2.73 -17.59
C ALA A 73 -22.76 -3.00 -18.14
N ALA A 74 -22.28 -2.12 -19.02
CA ALA A 74 -20.93 -2.23 -19.57
C ALA A 74 -19.90 -2.30 -18.43
N PRO A 75 -18.89 -3.19 -18.51
CA PRO A 75 -17.81 -3.18 -17.53
C PRO A 75 -17.24 -1.76 -17.47
N GLU A 76 -17.15 -1.19 -16.27
CA GLU A 76 -16.21 -0.09 -16.05
C GLU A 76 -14.86 -0.66 -16.46
N ARG A 77 -14.40 -0.31 -17.67
CA ARG A 77 -12.99 -0.43 -17.97
C ARG A 77 -12.35 0.37 -16.86
N GLU A 78 -11.46 -0.26 -16.10
CA GLU A 78 -10.48 0.45 -15.32
C GLU A 78 -9.83 1.37 -16.34
N THR A 79 -10.32 2.60 -16.43
CA THR A 79 -9.75 3.59 -17.31
C THR A 79 -8.40 3.81 -16.66
N ALA A 80 -7.41 3.12 -17.21
CA ALA A 80 -6.04 3.55 -17.26
C ALA A 80 -5.91 4.93 -17.94
N ASP A 81 -6.97 5.76 -18.00
CA ASP A 81 -6.95 7.19 -18.33
C ASP A 81 -6.01 7.98 -17.41
N GLY A 82 -5.54 7.39 -16.30
CA GLY A 82 -4.54 8.00 -15.43
C GLY A 82 -3.08 7.60 -15.70
N GLY A 83 -2.78 6.70 -16.65
CA GLY A 83 -1.41 6.24 -16.90
C GLY A 83 -0.70 5.55 -15.72
N ARG A 84 -1.43 5.20 -14.66
CA ARG A 84 -0.92 4.41 -13.51
C ARG A 84 -1.01 2.93 -13.83
N VAL A 85 0.12 2.24 -13.71
CA VAL A 85 0.22 0.78 -14.00
C VAL A 85 -0.10 -0.04 -12.75
N LEU A 86 0.04 0.55 -11.57
CA LEU A 86 -0.15 -0.13 -10.29
C LEU A 86 -1.62 -0.03 -9.82
N THR A 87 -2.34 -1.15 -9.88
CA THR A 87 -3.72 -1.28 -9.36
C THR A 87 -3.74 -1.38 -7.84
N GLY A 88 -4.90 -1.26 -7.20
CA GLY A 88 -5.04 -1.39 -5.74
C GLY A 88 -4.48 -2.71 -5.19
N VAL A 89 -4.70 -3.82 -5.90
CA VAL A 89 -4.11 -5.14 -5.56
C VAL A 89 -2.58 -5.10 -5.70
N GLY A 90 -2.07 -4.44 -6.75
CA GLY A 90 -0.63 -4.24 -6.93
C GLY A 90 0.00 -3.43 -5.80
N ILE A 91 -0.67 -2.37 -5.32
CA ILE A 91 -0.20 -1.57 -4.19
C ILE A 91 -0.14 -2.43 -2.91
N PHE A 92 -1.16 -3.25 -2.65
CA PHE A 92 -1.13 -4.14 -1.49
C PHE A 92 0.03 -5.15 -1.56
N LEU A 93 0.17 -5.87 -2.67
CA LEU A 93 1.16 -6.94 -2.81
C LEU A 93 2.60 -6.41 -2.87
N PHE A 94 2.83 -5.29 -3.55
CA PHE A 94 4.19 -4.78 -3.79
C PHE A 94 4.61 -3.67 -2.82
N VAL A 95 3.69 -3.13 -2.00
CA VAL A 95 4.00 -2.05 -1.05
C VAL A 95 3.51 -2.40 0.35
N GLY A 96 2.21 -2.67 0.53
CA GLY A 96 1.63 -2.97 1.84
C GLY A 96 2.28 -4.19 2.51
N LEU A 97 2.32 -5.33 1.81
CA LEU A 97 2.88 -6.58 2.33
C LEU A 97 4.38 -6.45 2.64
N PRO A 98 5.25 -5.90 1.76
CA PRO A 98 6.65 -5.64 2.10
C PRO A 98 6.84 -4.72 3.32
N LEU A 99 6.03 -3.65 3.47
CA LEU A 99 6.12 -2.78 4.64
C LEU A 99 5.81 -3.54 5.92
N ILE A 100 4.78 -4.39 5.93
CA ILE A 100 4.45 -5.23 7.09
C ILE A 100 5.60 -6.18 7.41
N VAL A 101 6.16 -6.87 6.41
CA VAL A 101 7.26 -7.81 6.60
C VAL A 101 8.49 -7.10 7.20
N VAL A 102 8.90 -5.97 6.63
CA VAL A 102 10.02 -5.18 7.17
C VAL A 102 9.69 -4.67 8.57
N GLY A 103 8.46 -4.23 8.82
CA GLY A 103 8.01 -3.77 10.13
C GLY A 103 8.10 -4.87 11.20
N VAL A 104 7.64 -6.08 10.89
CA VAL A 104 7.75 -7.25 11.78
C VAL A 104 9.21 -7.62 12.04
N LEU A 105 10.06 -7.59 11.02
CA LEU A 105 11.51 -7.84 11.16
C LEU A 105 12.23 -6.82 12.04
N LEU A 106 11.73 -5.58 12.13
CA LEU A 106 12.28 -4.57 13.04
C LEU A 106 11.78 -4.72 14.47
N LEU A 107 10.74 -5.52 14.71
CA LEU A 107 10.18 -5.81 16.03
C LEU A 107 10.73 -7.09 16.66
N SER A 108 11.38 -7.95 15.87
CA SER A 108 12.05 -9.18 16.31
C SER A 108 13.48 -8.92 16.74
#